data_AF-A0A398BCL6-F1
#
_entry.id   AF-A0A398BCL6-F1
#
_cell.length_a   1.000
_cell.length_b   1.000
_cell.length_c   1.000
_cell.angle_alpha   90.00
_cell.angle_beta   90.00
_cell.angle_gamma   90.00
#
_symmetry.space_group_name_H-M   'P 1'
#
loop_
_entity.id
_entity.type
_entity.pdbx_description
1 polymer ?
#
loop_
_entity_poly.entity_id
_entity_poly.type
_entity_poly.pdbx_seq_one_letter_code
_entity_poly.pdbx_strand_id
1 'polypeptide(L)' 'MELFKKIEERKALLIDKLLAKGVYKTKDERHLYDVPLRVLEDEYKLVVNKPDQHSSSSWMT' A
#
# COMPACT_ATOMS: atom_id res chain seq x y z
N MET A 1 -1.81 7.21 27.61
CA MET A 1 -1.72 6.15 26.59
C MET A 1 -2.26 6.67 25.24
N GLU A 2 -1.65 7.68 24.63
CA GLU A 2 -2.22 8.34 23.43
C GLU A 2 -1.35 8.23 22.17
N LEU A 3 -0.07 7.87 22.31
CA LEU A 3 0.83 7.75 21.17
C LEU A 3 0.51 6.53 20.29
N PHE A 4 0.11 5.41 20.91
CA PHE A 4 -0.21 4.17 20.19
C PHE A 4 -1.42 4.33 19.28
N LYS A 5 -2.48 5.03 19.72
CA LYS A 5 -3.67 5.29 18.90
C LYS A 5 -3.33 6.02 17.59
N LYS A 6 -2.51 7.07 17.66
CA LYS A 6 -2.10 7.82 16.46
C LYS A 6 -1.28 6.99 15.49
N ILE A 7 -0.48 6.04 16.00
CA ILE A 7 0.30 5.12 15.16
C ILE A 7 -0.64 4.13 14.45
N GLU A 8 -1.62 3.60 15.17
CA GLU A 8 -2.61 2.67 14.59
C GLU A 8 -3.53 3.37 13.58
N GLU A 9 -3.96 4.60 13.83
CA GLU A 9 -4.74 5.39 12.87
C GLU A 9 -3.95 5.66 11.59
N ARG A 10 -2.66 6.03 11.71
CA ARG A 10 -1.78 6.18 10.55
C ARG A 10 -1.60 4.86 9.80
N LYS A 11 -1.47 3.74 10.54
CA LYS A 11 -1.38 2.41 9.95
C LYS A 11 -2.63 2.08 9.16
N ALA A 12 -3.81 2.25 9.75
CA ALA A 12 -5.10 2.01 9.11
C ALA A 12 -5.26 2.84 7.83
N LEU A 13 -4.90 4.12 7.86
CA LEU A 13 -4.93 5.00 6.68
C LEU A 13 -3.99 4.52 5.56
N LEU A 14 -2.80 4.02 5.92
CA LEU A 14 -1.86 3.46 4.94
C LEU A 14 -2.36 2.16 4.32
N ILE A 15 -2.96 1.29 5.14
CA ILE A 15 -3.57 0.05 4.66
C ILE A 15 -4.72 0.36 3.71
N ASP A 16 -5.62 1.27 4.07
CA ASP A 16 -6.76 1.66 3.23
C ASP A 16 -6.31 2.20 1.87
N LYS A 17 -5.28 3.07 1.86
CA LYS A 17 -4.70 3.58 0.61
C LYS A 17 -4.03 2.50 -0.24
N LEU A 18 -3.39 1.51 0.37
CA LEU A 18 -2.80 0.37 -0.33
C LEU A 18 -3.90 -0.52 -0.92
N LEU A 19 -4.95 -0.81 -0.15
CA LEU A 19 -6.12 -1.56 -0.59
C LEU A 19 -6.83 -0.87 -1.76
N ALA A 20 -6.99 0.46 -1.69
CA ALA A 20 -7.57 1.26 -2.78
C ALA A 20 -6.77 1.18 -4.08
N LYS A 21 -5.47 0.85 -4.00
CA LYS A 21 -4.61 0.59 -5.16
C LYS A 21 -4.57 -0.88 -5.59
N GLY A 22 -5.38 -1.74 -4.97
CA GLY A 22 -5.42 -3.17 -5.24
C GLY A 22 -4.29 -3.97 -4.59
N VAL A 23 -3.60 -3.39 -3.60
CA VAL A 23 -2.55 -4.07 -2.84
C VAL A 23 -3.14 -4.60 -1.56
N TYR A 24 -3.25 -5.93 -1.46
CA TYR A 24 -3.84 -6.63 -0.31
C TYR A 24 -2.80 -7.32 0.57
N LYS A 25 -1.59 -7.49 0.04
CA LYS A 25 -0.46 -8.14 0.68
C LYS A 25 0.81 -7.40 0.31
N THR A 26 1.80 -7.46 1.18
CA THR A 26 3.13 -6.99 0.83
C THR A 26 3.82 -7.97 -0.12
N LYS A 27 4.91 -7.56 -0.76
CA LYS A 27 5.76 -8.44 -1.59
C LYS A 27 6.21 -9.73 -0.90
N ASP A 28 6.31 -9.73 0.43
CA ASP A 28 6.63 -10.89 1.28
C ASP A 28 5.41 -11.81 1.55
N GLU A 29 4.30 -11.64 0.81
CA GLU A 29 3.01 -12.33 1.01
C GLU A 29 2.38 -12.13 2.38
N ARG A 30 2.90 -11.21 3.19
CA ARG A 30 2.34 -10.89 4.52
C ARG A 30 1.15 -9.95 4.38
N HIS A 31 0.18 -10.14 5.27
CA HIS A 31 -0.98 -9.27 5.36
C HIS A 31 -0.58 -7.86 5.77
N LEU A 32 -1.23 -6.85 5.18
CA LEU A 32 -0.96 -5.44 5.49
C LEU A 32 -1.16 -5.10 6.98
N TYR A 33 -2.05 -5.83 7.67
CA TYR A 33 -2.28 -5.68 9.11
C TYR A 33 -1.18 -6.34 9.96
N ASP A 34 -0.51 -7.36 9.45
CA ASP A 34 0.49 -8.13 10.18
C ASP A 34 1.89 -7.47 10.08
N VAL A 35 2.10 -6.63 9.07
CA VAL A 35 3.35 -5.91 8.86
C VAL A 35 3.43 -4.60 9.67
N PRO A 36 4.64 -4.14 10.03
CA PRO A 36 4.83 -2.87 10.71
C PRO A 36 4.58 -1.67 9.78
N LEU A 37 4.22 -0.52 10.37
CA LEU A 37 3.92 0.73 9.65
C LEU A 37 5.02 1.10 8.64
N ARG A 38 6.29 0.92 9.02
CA ARG A 38 7.45 1.22 8.17
C ARG A 38 7.43 0.44 6.84
N VAL A 39 6.95 -0.80 6.85
CA VAL A 39 6.83 -1.64 5.66
C VAL A 39 5.67 -1.17 4.79
N LEU A 40 4.53 -0.80 5.41
CA LEU A 40 3.41 -0.21 4.69
C LEU A 40 3.79 1.09 4.00
N GLU A 41 4.58 1.95 4.66
CA GLU A 41 5.06 3.19 4.06
C GLU A 41 5.98 2.94 2.86
N ASP A 42 6.83 1.93 2.93
CA ASP A 42 7.72 1.54 1.84
C ASP A 42 6.93 1.00 0.64
N GLU A 43 6.01 0.07 0.88
CA GLU A 43 5.11 -0.45 -0.16
C GLU A 43 4.24 0.66 -0.76
N TYR A 44 3.71 1.56 0.08
CA TYR A 44 2.90 2.67 -0.41
C TYR A 44 3.71 3.61 -1.29
N LYS A 45 4.98 3.89 -0.94
CA LYS A 45 5.90 4.64 -1.81
C LYS A 45 6.16 3.90 -3.12
N LEU A 46 6.37 2.59 -3.09
CA LEU A 46 6.58 1.79 -4.29
C LEU A 46 5.37 1.80 -5.22
N VAL A 47 4.15 1.74 -4.66
CA VAL A 47 2.89 1.69 -5.43
C VAL A 47 2.45 3.11 -5.86
N VAL A 48 2.80 4.16 -5.11
CA VAL A 48 2.63 5.57 -5.55
C VAL A 48 3.60 5.95 -6.64
N ASN A 49 4.86 5.53 -6.51
CA ASN A 49 5.92 5.91 -7.41
C ASN A 49 6.05 4.99 -8.63
N LYS A 50 5.15 4.00 -8.76
CA LYS A 50 4.93 3.29 -10.02
C LYS A 50 3.93 4.12 -10.82
N PRO A 51 4.37 5.05 -11.70
CA PRO A 51 3.46 5.62 -12.67
C PRO A 51 2.87 4.44 -13.43
N ASP A 52 1.55 4.41 -13.42
CA ASP A 52 0.74 3.51 -14.19
C ASP A 52 1.38 3.27 -15.56
N GLN A 53 2.01 2.11 -15.77
CA GLN A 53 2.41 1.66 -17.09
C GLN A 53 1.18 1.16 -17.87
N HIS A 54 0.03 1.81 -17.68
CA HIS A 54 -1.02 1.84 -18.67
C HIS A 54 -0.69 2.92 -19.72
N SER A 55 0.49 2.81 -20.33
CA SER A 55 0.66 3.37 -21.67
C SER A 55 0.74 2.20 -22.63
N SER A 56 -0.45 1.88 -23.14
CA SER A 56 -0.67 1.36 -24.48
C SER A 56 -0.33 -0.12 -24.73
N SER A 57 -1.09 -1.01 -24.10
CA SER A 57 -1.53 -2.23 -24.80
C SER A 57 -2.66 -1.86 -25.75
N SER A 58 -2.33 -1.29 -26.91
CA SER A 58 -3.24 -1.22 -28.06
C SER A 58 -2.89 -2.36 -29.01
N TRP A 59 -3.46 -3.53 -28.77
CA TRP A 59 -3.45 -4.67 -29.69
C TRP A 59 -4.86 -5.00 -30.18
N MET A 60 -5.67 -3.96 -30.45
CA MET A 60 -6.97 -4.11 -31.09
C MET A 60 -7.05 -3.29 -32.38
N THR A 61 -6.74 -3.97 -33.50
CA THR A 61 -7.37 -3.93 -34.85
C THR A 61 -6.31 -3.99 -35.95
#